data_AF-A0A3B9A8C7-F1
#
_entry.id   AF-A0A3B9A8C7-F1
#
_cell.length_a   1.000
_cell.length_b   1.000
_cell.length_c   1.000
_cell.angle_alpha   90.00
_cell.angle_beta   90.00
_cell.angle_gamma   90.00
#
_symmetry.space_group_name_H-M   'P 1'
#
loop_
_entity.id
_entity.type
_entity.pdbx_description
1 polymer ?
#
loop_
_entity_poly.entity_id
_entity_poly.type
_entity_poly.pdbx_seq_one_letter_code
_entity_poly.pdbx_strand_id
1 'polypeptide(L)'
;PEKYDEARWIVEPYQLYDCCMENDGAAALVLVSAEKARDLRHKPAYLLGATAGSEHRNAAPCHNAPLYATSSFTSLAPRLYQMAGVGPEDVDVLQSYENFTGGVVMSMIEHGFCNHEEANDFIRYENLLAEGGQLPLNTSGGNLAECY
;
A
#
# COMPACT_ATOMS: atom_id res chain seq x y z
N PRO A 1 -11.92 14.93 10.43
CA PRO A 1 -11.12 15.12 11.67
C PRO A 1 -11.93 14.76 12.92
N GLU A 2 -12.98 15.51 13.28
CA GLU A 2 -13.75 15.29 14.53
C GLU A 2 -14.24 13.85 14.72
N LYS A 3 -14.84 13.25 13.68
CA LYS A 3 -15.32 11.86 13.75
C LYS A 3 -14.21 10.83 13.99
N TYR A 4 -13.00 11.08 13.48
CA TYR A 4 -11.84 10.23 13.72
C TYR A 4 -11.32 10.43 15.15
N ASP A 5 -11.15 11.68 15.58
CA ASP A 5 -10.62 12.00 16.91
C ASP A 5 -11.53 11.48 18.04
N GLU A 6 -12.85 11.47 17.82
CA GLU A 6 -13.85 10.94 18.76
C GLU A 6 -14.03 9.42 18.70
N ALA A 7 -13.36 8.74 17.77
CA ALA A 7 -13.50 7.30 17.60
C ALA A 7 -12.96 6.54 18.81
N ARG A 8 -13.65 5.46 19.20
CA ARG A 8 -13.21 4.61 20.31
C ARG A 8 -11.84 3.98 20.01
N TRP A 9 -11.04 3.79 21.06
CA TRP A 9 -9.84 2.96 20.99
C TRP A 9 -10.16 1.49 20.70
N ILE A 10 -9.35 0.86 19.86
CA ILE A 10 -9.26 -0.61 19.76
C ILE A 10 -8.12 -1.08 20.66
N VAL A 11 -6.94 -0.54 20.42
CA VAL A 11 -5.72 -0.72 21.22
C VAL A 11 -4.85 0.50 20.94
N GLU A 12 -4.27 1.14 21.95
CA GLU A 12 -3.39 2.29 21.71
C GLU A 12 -2.19 1.86 20.85
N PRO A 13 -1.86 2.56 19.73
CA PRO A 13 -2.37 3.87 19.28
C PRO A 13 -3.42 3.84 18.14
N TYR A 14 -4.13 2.72 17.93
CA TYR A 14 -5.14 2.55 16.89
C TYR A 14 -6.58 2.75 17.41
N GLN A 15 -7.29 3.69 16.78
CA GLN A 15 -8.73 3.93 16.95
C GLN A 15 -9.55 3.06 15.98
N LEU A 16 -10.87 3.10 16.13
CA LEU A 16 -11.79 2.31 15.29
C LEU A 16 -11.56 2.50 13.78
N TYR A 17 -11.31 3.73 13.33
CA TYR A 17 -11.13 4.02 11.91
C TYR A 17 -9.69 3.82 11.40
N ASP A 18 -8.80 3.37 12.27
CA ASP A 18 -7.48 2.86 11.85
C ASP A 18 -7.51 1.39 11.47
N CYS A 19 -8.64 0.71 11.69
CA CYS A 19 -8.78 -0.73 11.50
C CYS A 19 -9.73 -1.02 10.34
N CYS A 20 -9.36 -1.94 9.45
CA CYS A 20 -10.25 -2.37 8.37
C CYS A 20 -11.50 -3.08 8.90
N MET A 21 -12.53 -3.14 8.07
CA MET A 21 -13.72 -3.95 8.34
C MET A 21 -13.51 -5.36 7.82
N GLU A 22 -14.23 -6.33 8.40
CA GLU A 22 -14.42 -7.63 7.79
C GLU A 22 -15.51 -7.50 6.70
N ASN A 23 -15.27 -8.07 5.53
CA ASN A 23 -16.16 -7.91 4.37
C ASN A 23 -16.37 -9.25 3.64
N ASP A 24 -17.54 -9.40 3.01
CA ASP A 24 -17.78 -10.43 2.01
C ASP A 24 -17.61 -9.82 0.61
N GLY A 25 -16.59 -10.27 -0.13
CA GLY A 25 -16.28 -9.75 -1.46
C GLY A 25 -15.48 -10.71 -2.32
N ALA A 26 -15.42 -10.44 -3.63
CA ALA A 26 -14.62 -11.20 -4.57
C ALA A 26 -14.12 -10.30 -5.72
N ALA A 27 -12.87 -10.52 -6.13
CA ALA A 27 -12.26 -9.90 -7.30
C ALA A 27 -11.63 -10.97 -8.20
N ALA A 28 -11.52 -10.70 -9.49
CA ALA A 28 -10.91 -11.59 -10.47
C ALA A 28 -10.08 -10.80 -11.49
N LEU A 29 -8.94 -11.37 -11.89
CA LEU A 29 -8.06 -10.81 -12.92
C LEU A 29 -7.85 -11.85 -14.04
N VAL A 30 -7.82 -11.38 -15.29
CA VAL A 30 -7.47 -12.20 -16.46
C VAL A 30 -6.07 -11.81 -16.92
N LEU A 31 -5.11 -12.71 -16.71
CA LEU A 31 -3.72 -12.52 -17.11
C LEU A 31 -3.44 -13.26 -18.42
N VAL A 32 -2.88 -12.53 -19.39
CA VAL A 32 -2.47 -13.06 -20.70
C VAL A 32 -1.11 -12.49 -21.09
N SER A 33 -0.47 -13.04 -22.13
CA SER A 33 0.74 -12.45 -22.69
C SER A 33 0.47 -11.05 -23.25
N ALA A 34 1.49 -10.19 -23.24
CA ALA A 34 1.42 -8.84 -23.81
C ALA A 34 1.01 -8.86 -25.30
N GLU A 35 1.42 -9.87 -26.05
CA GLU A 35 1.02 -10.08 -27.44
C GLU A 35 -0.49 -10.30 -27.56
N LYS A 36 -1.03 -11.25 -26.79
CA LYS A 36 -2.47 -11.55 -26.79
C LYS A 36 -3.31 -10.40 -26.26
N ALA A 37 -2.79 -9.63 -25.30
CA ALA A 37 -3.49 -8.50 -24.71
C ALA A 37 -3.84 -7.41 -25.74
N ARG A 38 -3.04 -7.27 -26.82
CA ARG A 38 -3.27 -6.31 -27.91
C ARG A 38 -4.52 -6.62 -28.74
N ASP A 39 -4.92 -7.88 -28.78
CA ASP A 39 -6.08 -8.36 -29.55
C ASP A 39 -7.38 -8.35 -28.72
N LEU A 40 -7.32 -7.97 -27.43
CA LEU A 40 -8.48 -7.92 -26.54
C LEU A 40 -9.18 -6.56 -26.60
N ARG A 41 -10.45 -6.54 -26.19
CA ARG A 41 -11.34 -5.37 -26.27
C ARG A 41 -10.85 -4.15 -25.46
N HIS A 42 -10.24 -4.39 -24.30
CA HIS A 42 -9.92 -3.34 -23.34
C HIS A 42 -8.46 -2.91 -23.47
N LYS A 43 -8.17 -1.63 -23.17
CA LYS A 43 -6.79 -1.15 -23.05
C LYS A 43 -6.07 -1.99 -22.00
N PRO A 44 -4.96 -2.68 -22.34
CA PRO A 44 -4.27 -3.55 -21.40
C PRO A 44 -3.52 -2.74 -20.33
N ALA A 45 -3.50 -3.26 -19.10
CA ALA A 45 -2.57 -2.86 -18.06
C ALA A 45 -1.40 -3.87 -18.05
N TYR A 46 -0.18 -3.39 -18.26
CA TYR A 46 1.00 -4.24 -18.33
C TYR A 46 1.60 -4.45 -16.94
N LEU A 47 1.89 -5.70 -16.58
CA LEU A 47 2.62 -6.05 -15.37
C LEU A 47 4.13 -5.88 -15.63
N LEU A 48 4.72 -4.81 -15.10
CA LEU A 48 6.14 -4.50 -15.29
C LEU A 48 7.04 -5.29 -14.32
N GLY A 49 6.57 -5.52 -13.09
CA GLY A 49 7.29 -6.28 -12.08
C GLY A 49 6.34 -6.91 -11.08
N ALA A 50 6.73 -8.06 -10.55
CA ALA A 50 6.03 -8.74 -9.47
C ALA A 50 7.06 -9.48 -8.62
N THR A 51 7.12 -9.14 -7.33
CA THR A 51 8.03 -9.78 -6.38
C THR A 51 7.23 -10.37 -5.23
N ALA A 52 7.74 -11.46 -4.68
CA ALA A 52 7.19 -12.09 -3.48
C ALA A 52 8.36 -12.49 -2.59
N GLY A 53 8.19 -12.30 -1.28
CA GLY A 53 9.20 -12.68 -0.31
C GLY A 53 8.86 -12.15 1.07
N SER A 54 9.78 -12.36 2.00
CA SER A 54 9.66 -11.89 3.37
C SER A 54 11.03 -11.60 3.92
N GLU A 55 11.08 -10.77 4.96
CA GLU A 55 12.30 -10.58 5.71
C GLU A 55 12.68 -11.82 6.53
N HIS A 56 13.93 -11.85 6.99
CA HIS A 56 14.40 -12.91 7.87
C HIS A 56 13.53 -12.98 9.13
N ARG A 57 12.93 -14.15 9.40
CA ARG A 57 12.07 -14.39 10.56
C ARG A 57 10.81 -13.50 10.62
N ASN A 58 10.27 -13.05 9.48
CA ASN A 58 9.04 -12.25 9.42
C ASN A 58 7.84 -12.89 10.16
N ALA A 59 7.76 -14.23 10.23
CA ALA A 59 6.71 -14.96 10.94
C ALA A 59 7.09 -15.41 12.37
N ALA A 60 8.21 -14.94 12.92
CA ALA A 60 8.51 -15.18 14.32
C ALA A 60 7.46 -14.47 15.20
N PRO A 61 7.16 -14.98 16.41
CA PRO A 61 6.28 -14.26 17.35
C PRO A 61 6.72 -12.80 17.46
N CYS A 62 5.78 -11.86 17.52
CA CYS A 62 6.01 -10.41 17.38
C CYS A 62 7.24 -9.87 18.12
N HIS A 63 7.58 -10.42 19.29
CA HIS A 63 8.75 -9.99 20.07
C HIS A 63 10.11 -10.57 19.64
N ASN A 64 10.13 -11.45 18.63
CA ASN A 64 11.31 -12.11 18.07
C ASN A 64 11.59 -11.69 16.62
N ALA A 65 10.81 -10.74 16.09
CA ALA A 65 11.08 -10.13 14.80
C ALA A 65 12.29 -9.17 14.93
N PRO A 66 13.25 -9.21 13.99
CA PRO A 66 14.44 -8.37 14.06
C PRO A 66 14.15 -6.89 13.74
N LEU A 67 13.07 -6.62 13.01
CA LEU A 67 12.62 -5.30 12.60
C LEU A 67 11.17 -5.13 13.07
N TYR A 68 10.96 -4.20 14.01
CA TYR A 68 9.64 -3.95 14.59
C TYR A 68 8.82 -2.95 13.79
N ALA A 69 9.46 -1.92 13.23
CA ALA A 69 8.83 -0.87 12.45
C ALA A 69 9.05 -1.14 10.95
N THR A 70 8.36 -2.15 10.42
CA THR A 70 8.48 -2.52 9.02
C THR A 70 7.16 -3.04 8.45
N SER A 71 6.94 -2.80 7.15
CA SER A 71 5.92 -3.47 6.33
C SER A 71 6.52 -4.58 5.46
N SER A 72 7.75 -5.00 5.75
CA SER A 72 8.51 -6.05 5.07
C SER A 72 8.87 -5.78 3.60
N PHE A 73 8.88 -4.52 3.17
CA PHE A 73 9.24 -4.13 1.81
C PHE A 73 10.68 -3.67 1.65
N THR A 74 11.47 -3.54 2.74
CA THR A 74 12.88 -3.08 2.67
C THR A 74 13.73 -3.84 1.65
N SER A 75 13.49 -5.15 1.51
CA SER A 75 14.20 -6.00 0.54
C SER A 75 13.44 -6.23 -0.77
N LEU A 76 12.13 -5.97 -0.78
CA LEU A 76 11.25 -6.24 -1.93
C LEU A 76 11.10 -5.03 -2.84
N ALA A 77 10.93 -3.82 -2.29
CA ALA A 77 10.76 -2.61 -3.07
C ALA A 77 11.93 -2.36 -4.05
N PRO A 78 13.22 -2.46 -3.65
CA PRO A 78 14.32 -2.31 -4.60
C PRO A 78 14.30 -3.35 -5.73
N ARG A 79 13.91 -4.59 -5.43
CA ARG A 79 13.81 -5.66 -6.43
C ARG A 79 12.63 -5.45 -7.37
N LEU A 80 11.51 -4.95 -6.84
CA LEU A 80 10.32 -4.62 -7.62
C LEU A 80 10.64 -3.52 -8.62
N TYR A 81 11.22 -2.41 -8.16
CA TYR A 81 11.67 -1.30 -9.00
C TYR A 81 12.69 -1.75 -10.04
N GLN A 82 13.69 -2.56 -9.64
CA GLN A 82 14.65 -3.13 -10.58
C GLN A 82 13.98 -4.00 -11.66
N MET A 83 13.02 -4.84 -11.28
CA MET A 83 12.31 -5.71 -12.22
C MET A 83 11.41 -4.91 -13.17
N ALA A 84 10.75 -3.88 -12.65
CA ALA A 84 9.87 -3.00 -13.42
C ALA A 84 10.63 -1.98 -14.28
N GLY A 85 11.89 -1.68 -13.94
CA GLY A 85 12.70 -0.69 -14.63
C GLY A 85 12.28 0.75 -14.36
N VAL A 86 11.70 1.03 -13.20
CA VAL A 86 11.15 2.33 -12.77
C VAL A 86 11.55 2.62 -11.32
N GLY A 87 11.44 3.87 -10.88
CA GLY A 87 11.63 4.31 -9.49
C GLY A 87 10.34 4.78 -8.81
N PRO A 88 10.36 5.12 -7.50
CA PRO A 88 9.22 5.70 -6.80
C PRO A 88 8.68 6.97 -7.45
N GLU A 89 9.55 7.77 -8.07
CA GLU A 89 9.21 9.00 -8.78
C GLU A 89 8.39 8.78 -10.06
N ASP A 90 8.40 7.56 -10.60
CA ASP A 90 7.65 7.17 -11.80
C ASP A 90 6.23 6.63 -11.45
N VAL A 91 5.87 6.56 -10.16
CA VAL A 91 4.59 6.00 -9.71
C VAL A 91 3.53 7.09 -9.64
N ASP A 92 2.55 7.01 -10.54
CA ASP A 92 1.44 7.98 -10.61
C ASP A 92 0.33 7.73 -9.56
N VAL A 93 0.17 6.49 -9.10
CA VAL A 93 -0.89 6.08 -8.17
C VAL A 93 -0.43 4.90 -7.33
N LEU A 94 -0.71 4.94 -6.04
CA LEU A 94 -0.38 3.88 -5.09
C LEU A 94 -1.65 3.16 -4.63
N GLN A 95 -1.64 1.83 -4.75
CA GLN A 95 -2.61 0.96 -4.08
C GLN A 95 -1.83 0.15 -3.04
N SER A 96 -2.02 0.48 -1.77
CA SER A 96 -1.32 -0.14 -0.64
C SER A 96 -2.31 -0.92 0.19
N TYR A 97 -1.93 -2.11 0.64
CA TYR A 97 -2.76 -2.94 1.50
C TYR A 97 -2.88 -2.30 2.90
N GLU A 98 -4.12 -2.18 3.41
CA GLU A 98 -4.44 -1.40 4.62
C GLU A 98 -5.32 -2.17 5.61
N ASN A 99 -4.79 -3.19 6.28
CA ASN A 99 -5.48 -3.73 7.45
C ASN A 99 -5.44 -2.77 8.65
N PHE A 100 -4.35 -2.00 8.76
CA PHE A 100 -4.19 -0.88 9.69
C PHE A 100 -3.43 0.28 9.04
N THR A 101 -3.75 1.52 9.45
CA THR A 101 -3.14 2.75 8.91
C THR A 101 -1.61 2.80 9.06
N GLY A 102 -1.06 2.30 10.16
CA GLY A 102 0.38 2.33 10.42
C GLY A 102 1.23 1.53 9.42
N GLY A 103 0.70 0.39 8.93
CA GLY A 103 1.36 -0.43 7.91
C GLY A 103 1.52 0.29 6.57
N VAL A 104 0.57 1.18 6.26
CA VAL A 104 0.58 1.98 5.04
C VAL A 104 1.71 3.00 5.09
N VAL A 105 1.84 3.71 6.21
CA VAL A 105 2.94 4.67 6.44
C VAL A 105 4.30 3.99 6.29
N MET A 106 4.49 2.84 6.96
CA MET A 106 5.74 2.07 6.86
C MET A 106 6.01 1.61 5.42
N SER A 107 4.99 1.12 4.72
CA SER A 107 5.10 0.71 3.31
C SER A 107 5.52 1.87 2.41
N MET A 108 4.93 3.05 2.60
CA MET A 108 5.25 4.24 1.79
C MET A 108 6.70 4.68 1.98
N ILE A 109 7.20 4.62 3.22
CA ILE A 109 8.59 4.94 3.54
C ILE A 109 9.54 3.90 2.92
N GLU A 110 9.23 2.61 3.06
CA GLU A 110 10.06 1.52 2.52
C GLU A 110 10.13 1.50 0.99
N HIS A 111 9.07 1.98 0.32
CA HIS A 111 9.05 2.15 -1.14
C HIS A 111 9.71 3.46 -1.60
N GLY A 112 10.14 4.32 -0.68
CA GLY A 112 10.89 5.54 -1.00
C GLY A 112 10.03 6.70 -1.50
N PHE A 113 8.72 6.71 -1.27
CA PHE A 113 7.86 7.84 -1.63
C PHE A 113 8.09 9.06 -0.73
N CYS A 114 8.47 8.80 0.53
CA CYS A 114 8.93 9.78 1.49
C CYS A 114 9.88 9.10 2.48
N ASN A 115 10.61 9.88 3.26
CA ASN A 115 11.38 9.37 4.40
C ASN A 115 10.61 9.56 5.73
N HIS A 116 11.08 8.90 6.80
CA HIS A 116 10.39 8.95 8.09
C HIS A 116 10.36 10.34 8.75
N GLU A 117 11.30 11.24 8.41
CA GLU A 117 11.36 12.59 8.97
C GLU A 117 10.31 13.51 8.32
N GLU A 118 10.02 13.29 7.04
CA GLU A 118 9.04 14.09 6.28
C GLU A 118 7.66 13.44 6.19
N ALA A 119 7.48 12.22 6.73
CA ALA A 119 6.24 11.45 6.58
C ALA A 119 4.98 12.23 7.01
N ASN A 120 5.05 13.01 8.08
CA ASN A 120 3.93 13.85 8.54
C ASN A 120 3.58 15.01 7.58
N ASP A 121 4.57 15.46 6.81
CA ASP A 121 4.39 16.53 5.82
C ASP A 121 3.94 15.98 4.46
N PHE A 122 4.43 14.79 4.11
CA PHE A 122 4.07 14.11 2.86
C PHE A 122 2.70 13.44 2.94
N ILE A 123 2.41 12.69 4.01
CA ILE A 123 1.18 11.90 4.19
C ILE A 123 0.08 12.79 4.76
N ARG A 124 -0.31 13.77 3.94
CA ARG A 124 -1.43 14.68 4.22
C ARG A 124 -2.52 14.45 3.21
N TYR A 125 -3.76 14.67 3.65
CA TYR A 125 -4.95 14.43 2.83
C TYR A 125 -4.84 15.05 1.43
N GLU A 126 -4.40 16.30 1.33
CA GLU A 126 -4.22 17.02 0.07
C GLU A 126 -3.27 16.33 -0.93
N ASN A 127 -2.23 15.66 -0.44
CA ASN A 127 -1.25 14.97 -1.28
C ASN A 127 -1.76 13.62 -1.76
N LEU A 128 -2.74 13.02 -1.07
CA LEU A 128 -3.20 11.65 -1.31
C LEU A 128 -4.51 11.58 -2.12
N LEU A 129 -5.08 12.74 -2.45
CA LEU A 129 -6.32 12.84 -3.23
C LEU A 129 -6.17 12.19 -4.61
N ALA A 130 -7.23 11.48 -5.03
CA ALA A 130 -7.33 10.91 -6.38
C ALA A 130 -7.21 11.98 -7.48
N GLU A 131 -7.73 13.18 -7.23
CA GLU A 131 -7.67 14.31 -8.14
C GLU A 131 -6.81 15.42 -7.53
N GLY A 132 -5.72 15.77 -8.22
CA GLY A 132 -4.84 16.88 -7.85
C GLY A 132 -3.86 16.58 -6.70
N GLY A 133 -3.91 15.39 -6.11
CA GLY A 133 -2.91 14.92 -5.15
C GLY A 133 -1.56 14.62 -5.81
N GLN A 134 -0.49 14.70 -5.02
CA GLN A 134 0.87 14.37 -5.47
C GLN A 134 1.07 12.86 -5.64
N LEU A 135 0.46 12.03 -4.78
CA LEU A 135 0.49 10.57 -4.86
C LEU A 135 -0.88 10.02 -4.44
N PRO A 136 -1.84 9.96 -5.37
CA PRO A 136 -3.13 9.31 -5.16
C PRO A 136 -2.99 7.95 -4.47
N LEU A 137 -3.62 7.78 -3.30
CA LEU A 137 -3.54 6.57 -2.49
C LEU A 137 -4.93 5.90 -2.38
N ASN A 138 -5.00 4.61 -2.69
CA ASN A 138 -6.17 3.76 -2.44
C ASN A 138 -7.48 4.40 -2.93
N THR A 139 -7.45 4.86 -4.18
CA THR A 139 -8.48 5.71 -4.82
C THR A 139 -9.88 5.09 -4.90
N SER A 140 -10.04 3.78 -4.68
CA SER A 140 -11.33 3.10 -4.56
C SER A 140 -11.93 3.16 -3.15
N GLY A 141 -11.14 3.52 -2.14
CA GLY A 141 -11.46 3.49 -0.72
C GLY A 141 -10.57 2.55 0.10
N GLY A 142 -9.76 1.71 -0.57
CA GLY A 142 -8.85 0.75 0.09
C GLY A 142 -9.59 -0.28 0.95
N ASN A 143 -8.84 -1.04 1.75
CA ASN A 143 -9.43 -2.07 2.61
C ASN A 143 -10.25 -1.47 3.77
N LEU A 144 -10.07 -0.18 4.09
CA LEU A 144 -10.84 0.51 5.12
C LEU A 144 -12.29 0.81 4.72
N ALA A 145 -12.56 1.03 3.43
CA ALA A 145 -13.87 1.49 2.96
C ALA A 145 -14.46 0.73 1.75
N GLU A 146 -13.65 0.08 0.92
CA GLU A 146 -14.13 -0.68 -0.23
C GLU A 146 -14.36 -2.15 0.14
N CYS A 147 -13.29 -2.92 0.26
CA CYS A 147 -13.32 -4.34 0.60
C CYS A 147 -11.91 -4.80 1.00
N TYR A 148 -11.82 -5.66 2.00
CA TYR A 148 -10.66 -6.46 2.30
C TYR A 148 -10.42 -7.53 1.22
#